data_AF-A0A968ZM57-F1
#
_entry.id   AF-A0A968ZM57-F1
#
_cell.length_a   1.000
_cell.length_b   1.000
_cell.length_c   1.000
_cell.angle_alpha   90.00
_cell.angle_beta   90.00
_cell.angle_gamma   90.00
#
_symmetry.space_group_name_H-M   'P 1'
#
loop_
_entity.id
_entity.type
_entity.pdbx_description
1 polymer ?
#
loop_
_entity_poly.entity_id
_entity_poly.type
_entity_poly.pdbx_seq_one_letter_code
_entity_poly.pdbx_strand_id
1 'polypeptide(L)' 'LFTLPDEIRVYPAHDYRGHTVSTIGEEKQWNPRFVGRDRADYIDFMNNLNLPDPKKMMEAVPANERCGRPVVAA' A
#
# COMPACT_ATOMS: atom_id res chain seq x y z
N LEU A 1 -6.70 9.54 -5.31
CA LEU A 1 -7.14 9.37 -3.90
C LEU A 1 -7.58 10.70 -3.32
N PHE A 2 -6.68 11.67 -3.15
CA PHE A 2 -6.98 12.94 -2.46
C PHE A 2 -7.84 13.96 -3.23
N THR A 3 -8.32 13.60 -4.41
CA THR A 3 -9.35 14.35 -5.14
C THR A 3 -10.78 13.98 -4.72
N LEU A 4 -10.94 12.93 -3.91
CA LEU A 4 -12.23 12.52 -3.36
C LEU A 4 -12.63 13.40 -2.16
N PRO A 5 -13.94 13.47 -1.82
CA PRO A 5 -14.41 14.13 -0.60
C PRO A 5 -13.80 13.54 0.67
N ASP A 6 -13.63 14.38 1.70
CA ASP A 6 -12.87 14.02 2.90
C ASP A 6 -13.57 12.94 3.73
N GLU A 7 -14.90 12.90 3.71
CA GLU A 7 -15.75 11.94 4.42
C GLU A 7 -15.71 10.52 3.86
N ILE A 8 -15.12 10.32 2.67
CA ILE A 8 -15.04 9.00 2.05
C ILE A 8 -14.15 8.10 2.89
N ARG A 9 -14.71 6.94 3.26
CA ARG A 9 -14.01 5.92 4.05
C ARG A 9 -12.99 5.18 3.20
N VAL A 10 -11.81 4.98 3.75
CA VAL A 10 -10.72 4.19 3.16
C VAL A 10 -10.64 2.86 3.89
N TYR A 11 -10.89 1.78 3.15
CA TYR A 11 -10.75 0.41 3.64
C TYR A 11 -9.50 -0.22 3.01
N PRO A 12 -8.36 -0.27 3.72
CA PRO A 12 -7.13 -0.82 3.17
C PRO A 12 -7.20 -2.36 3.11
N ALA A 13 -6.49 -2.95 2.14
CA ALA A 13 -6.37 -4.41 2.05
C ALA A 13 -5.55 -5.03 3.20
N HIS A 14 -4.62 -4.24 3.77
CA HIS A 14 -3.76 -4.67 4.87
C HIS A 14 -3.58 -3.54 5.87
N ASP A 15 -3.47 -3.93 7.13
CA ASP A 15 -3.01 -3.07 8.21
C ASP A 15 -2.12 -3.90 9.16
N TYR A 16 -1.07 -3.29 9.69
CA TYR A 16 -0.10 -3.95 10.57
C TYR A 16 -0.10 -3.38 12.00
N ARG A 17 -1.09 -2.55 12.34
CA ARG A 17 -1.20 -1.81 13.61
C ARG A 17 -2.58 -1.92 14.29
N GLY A 18 -3.50 -2.71 13.73
CA GLY A 18 -4.84 -2.95 14.26
C GLY A 18 -5.91 -1.96 13.78
N HIS A 19 -5.62 -1.11 12.79
CA HIS A 19 -6.60 -0.20 12.20
C HIS A 19 -7.50 -0.94 11.20
N THR A 20 -8.78 -0.58 11.17
CA THR A 20 -9.79 -1.24 10.31
C THR A 20 -10.35 -0.33 9.21
N VAL A 21 -10.24 0.99 9.39
CA VAL A 21 -10.78 2.01 8.48
C VAL A 21 -10.12 3.37 8.76
N SER A 22 -10.03 4.21 7.72
CA SER A 22 -9.65 5.63 7.79
C SER A 22 -10.59 6.45 6.90
N THR A 23 -10.30 7.71 6.65
CA THR A 23 -11.01 8.60 5.71
C THR A 23 -10.03 9.35 4.82
N ILE A 24 -10.50 9.85 3.68
CA ILE A 24 -9.66 10.67 2.79
C ILE A 24 -9.11 11.90 3.52
N GLY A 25 -9.92 12.54 4.37
CA GLY A 25 -9.50 13.66 5.20
C GLY A 25 -8.39 13.29 6.19
N GLU A 26 -8.54 12.17 6.92
CA GLU A 26 -7.51 11.68 7.84
C GLU A 26 -6.19 11.37 7.11
N GLU A 27 -6.24 10.72 5.95
CA GLU A 27 -5.03 10.42 5.18
C GLU A 27 -4.35 11.68 4.63
N LYS A 28 -5.10 12.71 4.21
CA LYS A 28 -4.53 14.00 3.80
C LYS A 28 -3.83 14.71 4.95
N GLN A 29 -4.43 14.67 6.13
CA GLN A 29 -3.98 15.44 7.28
C GLN A 29 -2.84 14.76 8.05
N TRP A 30 -2.85 13.42 8.11
CA TRP A 30 -2.02 12.67 9.06
C TRP A 30 -1.13 11.59 8.44
N ASN A 31 -1.25 11.26 7.15
CA ASN A 31 -0.43 10.20 6.57
C ASN A 31 1.05 10.63 6.53
N PRO A 32 1.95 9.97 7.30
CA PRO A 32 3.33 10.41 7.48
C PRO A 32 4.18 10.27 6.21
N ARG A 33 3.66 9.57 5.18
CA ARG A 33 4.31 9.48 3.88
C ARG A 33 4.03 10.69 3.00
N PHE A 34 2.93 11.43 3.22
CA PHE A 34 2.51 12.53 2.36
C PHE A 34 2.62 13.90 3.03
N VAL A 35 2.32 13.98 4.32
CA VAL A 35 2.31 15.26 5.06
C VAL A 35 3.71 15.87 5.08
N GLY A 36 3.82 17.09 4.56
CA GLY A 36 5.08 17.85 4.53
C GLY A 36 6.10 17.38 3.50
N ARG A 37 5.72 16.52 2.54
CA ARG A 37 6.60 16.07 1.46
C ARG A 37 6.05 16.49 0.10
N ASP A 38 6.93 16.97 -0.77
CA ASP A 38 6.63 17.07 -2.18
C ASP A 38 6.85 15.73 -2.90
N ARG A 39 6.72 15.74 -4.24
CA ARG A 39 6.88 14.53 -5.04
C ARG A 39 8.31 13.97 -4.99
N ALA A 40 9.33 14.83 -5.00
CA ALA A 40 10.72 14.39 -4.99
C ALA A 40 11.06 13.78 -3.63
N ASP A 41 10.71 14.48 -2.54
CA ASP A 41 10.91 14.01 -1.18
C ASP A 41 10.18 12.69 -0.89
N TYR A 42 9.01 12.49 -1.48
CA TYR A 42 8.27 11.23 -1.39
C TYR A 42 9.02 10.09 -2.08
N ILE A 43 9.50 10.30 -3.30
CA ILE A 43 10.22 9.28 -4.08
C ILE A 43 11.50 8.89 -3.35
N ASP A 44 12.27 9.86 -2.90
CA ASP A 44 13.51 9.62 -2.17
C ASP A 44 13.23 8.89 -0.85
N PHE A 45 12.19 9.28 -0.11
CA PHE A 45 11.77 8.57 1.10
C PHE A 45 11.41 7.11 0.84
N MET A 46 10.58 6.84 -0.19
CA MET A 46 10.11 5.49 -0.48
C MET A 46 11.24 4.57 -0.99
N ASN A 47 12.20 5.10 -1.76
CA ASN A 47 13.36 4.34 -2.24
C ASN A 47 14.32 3.94 -1.12
N ASN A 48 14.31 4.66 0.01
CA ASN A 48 15.22 4.45 1.14
C ASN A 48 14.62 3.63 2.30
N LEU A 49 13.46 2.99 2.12
CA LEU A 49 12.81 2.22 3.20
C LEU A 49 13.55 0.91 3.59
N ASN A 50 14.51 0.44 2.77
CA ASN A 50 15.33 -0.76 3.00
C ASN A 50 14.54 -1.95 3.57
N LEU A 51 13.46 -2.33 2.88
CA LEU A 51 12.57 -3.40 3.32
C LEU A 51 13.10 -4.78 2.85
N PRO A 52 12.88 -5.85 3.63
CA PRO A 52 13.22 -7.20 3.20
C PRO A 52 12.31 -7.64 2.04
N ASP A 53 12.79 -8.61 1.26
CA ASP A 53 12.00 -9.20 0.18
C ASP A 53 10.67 -9.76 0.69
N PRO A 54 9.54 -9.55 -0.03
CA PRO A 54 8.26 -10.05 0.40
C PRO A 54 8.24 -11.59 0.40
N LYS A 55 7.97 -12.18 1.58
CA LYS A 55 8.10 -13.62 1.86
C LYS A 55 7.43 -14.57 0.86
N LYS A 56 6.33 -14.15 0.24
CA LYS A 56 5.52 -14.98 -0.69
C LYS A 56 5.55 -14.48 -2.14
N MET A 57 6.41 -13.53 -2.50
CA MET A 57 6.37 -12.91 -3.83
C MET A 57 6.50 -13.94 -4.97
N MET A 58 7.46 -14.86 -4.85
CA MET A 58 7.74 -15.89 -5.86
C MET A 58 6.63 -16.94 -6.02
N GLU A 59 5.72 -17.05 -5.04
CA GLU A 59 4.58 -17.97 -5.09
C GLU A 59 3.30 -17.22 -5.48
N ALA A 60 3.02 -16.11 -4.79
CA ALA A 60 1.78 -15.38 -4.90
C ALA A 60 1.64 -14.63 -6.23
N VAL A 61 2.72 -14.02 -6.74
CA VAL A 61 2.65 -13.27 -8.01
C VAL A 61 2.29 -14.21 -9.17
N PRO A 62 3.01 -15.32 -9.41
CA PRO A 62 2.66 -16.22 -10.51
C PRO A 62 1.28 -16.87 -10.36
N ALA A 63 0.82 -17.14 -9.14
CA ALA A 63 -0.52 -17.65 -8.91
C ALA A 63 -1.61 -16.60 -9.21
N ASN A 64 -1.40 -15.36 -8.78
CA ASN A 64 -2.36 -14.26 -8.98
C ASN A 64 -2.51 -13.90 -10.47
N GLU A 65 -1.43 -13.96 -11.26
CA GLU A 65 -1.48 -13.82 -12.72
C GLU A 65 -2.35 -14.89 -13.41
N ARG A 66 -2.60 -16.01 -12.74
CA ARG A 66 -3.44 -17.12 -13.20
C ARG A 66 -4.78 -17.19 -12.47
N CYS A 67 -5.20 -16.10 -11.83
CA CYS A 67 -6.39 -16.00 -10.99
C CYS A 67 -6.41 -17.01 -9.82
N GLY A 68 -5.28 -17.15 -9.12
CA GLY A 68 -5.14 -18.02 -7.95
C GLY A 68 -4.83 -19.48 -8.28
N ARG A 69 -4.61 -19.82 -9.55
CA ARG A 69 -4.21 -21.18 -9.94
C ARG A 69 -2.72 -21.40 -9.66
N PRO A 70 -2.32 -22.50 -9.00
CA PRO A 70 -0.92 -22.77 -8.74
C PRO A 70 -0.15 -22.89 -10.05
N VAL A 71 1.11 -22.47 -10.03
CA VAL A 71 2.04 -22.79 -11.10
C VAL A 71 2.37 -24.27 -10.96
N VAL A 72 1.68 -25.10 -11.75
CA VAL A 72 2.03 -26.51 -11.87
C VAL A 72 3.38 -26.56 -12.59
N ALA A 73 4.40 -27.13 -11.96
CA ALA A 73 5.63 -27.48 -12.66
C ALA A 73 5.25 -28.44 -13.81
N ALA A 74 5.68 -28.11 -15.02
CA ALA A 74 5.55 -29.00 -16.18
C ALA A 74 6.42 -30.24 -16.01
#